data_AF-A0A0F9HB28-F1
#
_entry.id   AF-A0A0F9HB28-F1
#
_cell.length_a   1.000
_cell.length_b   1.000
_cell.length_c   1.000
_cell.angle_alpha   90.00
_cell.angle_beta   90.00
_cell.angle_gamma   90.00
#
_symmetry.space_group_name_H-M   'P 1'
#
loop_
_entity.id
_entity.type
_entity.pdbx_description
1 polymer ?
#
loop_
_entity_poly.entity_id
_entity_poly.type
_entity_poly.pdbx_seq_one_letter_code
_entity_poly.pdbx_strand_id
1 'polypeptide(L)' 'GDTVVAIIGVGGFLGMGENEVAIPVEKLILREDEVIVPGVTEERLESMPEFKEAEVQILDPGMRLAESIGLD' A
#
# COMPACT_ATOMS: atom_id res chain seq x y z
N GLY A 1 -13.49 -4.50 -9.34
CA GLY A 1 -13.24 -3.05 -9.45
C GLY A 1 -11.88 -2.84 -8.86
N ASP A 2 -10.97 -2.27 -9.63
CA ASP A 2 -9.58 -2.09 -9.21
C ASP A 2 -9.51 -1.01 -8.13
N THR A 3 -8.92 -1.34 -6.98
CA THR A 3 -8.77 -0.42 -5.83
C THR A 3 -7.33 0.03 -5.75
N VAL A 4 -7.10 1.34 -5.80
CA VAL A 4 -5.77 1.92 -5.60
C VAL A 4 -5.48 2.02 -4.10
N VAL A 5 -4.36 1.46 -3.68
CA VAL A 5 -3.89 1.46 -2.28
C VAL A 5 -2.54 2.14 -2.17
N ALA A 6 -2.31 2.82 -1.05
CA ALA A 6 -0.99 3.26 -0.62
C ALA A 6 -0.42 2.22 0.35
N ILE A 7 0.87 1.89 0.19
CA ILE A 7 1.60 1.08 1.15
C ILE A 7 2.26 2.03 2.15
N ILE A 8 1.96 1.84 3.44
CA ILE A 8 2.44 2.69 4.53
C ILE A 8 3.25 1.80 5.47
N GLY A 9 4.52 2.15 5.69
CA GLY A 9 5.35 1.51 6.71
C GLY A 9 5.02 2.06 8.10
N VAL A 10 4.76 1.16 9.06
CA VAL A 10 4.41 1.50 10.45
C VAL A 10 5.35 0.79 11.42
N GLY A 11 5.97 1.57 12.30
CA GLY A 11 7.04 1.11 13.18
C GLY A 11 8.38 0.97 12.47
N GLY A 12 9.42 0.57 13.21
CA GLY A 12 10.78 0.37 12.67
C GLY A 12 11.60 1.64 12.51
N PHE A 13 12.77 1.51 11.86
CA PHE A 13 13.67 2.62 11.56
C PHE A 13 14.27 2.43 10.17
N LEU A 14 14.03 3.38 9.26
CA LEU A 14 14.61 3.43 7.90
C LEU A 14 14.48 2.11 7.11
N GLY A 15 13.30 1.48 7.11
CA GLY A 15 13.07 0.25 6.37
C GLY A 15 13.43 -1.05 7.09
N MET A 16 13.85 -0.98 8.36
CA MET A 16 14.13 -2.16 9.18
C MET A 16 13.08 -2.33 10.28
N GLY A 17 12.40 -3.48 10.27
CA GLY A 17 11.38 -3.83 11.26
C GLY A 17 10.10 -3.01 11.15
N GLU A 18 9.84 -2.43 9.98
CA GLU A 18 8.56 -1.79 9.66
C GLU A 18 7.53 -2.83 9.24
N ASN A 19 6.27 -2.62 9.61
CA ASN A 19 5.14 -3.37 9.06
C ASN A 19 4.57 -2.57 7.89
N GLU A 20 4.51 -3.17 6.72
CA GLU A 20 3.89 -2.54 5.56
C GLU A 20 2.38 -2.77 5.62
N VAL A 21 1.57 -1.72 5.42
CA VAL A 21 0.12 -1.81 5.47
C VAL A 21 -0.50 -1.17 4.24
N ALA A 22 -1.43 -1.87 3.58
CA ALA A 22 -2.16 -1.35 2.42
C ALA A 22 -3.42 -0.58 2.85
N ILE A 23 -3.46 0.72 2.57
CA ILE A 23 -4.62 1.58 2.86
C ILE A 23 -5.19 2.14 1.55
N PRO A 24 -6.51 2.00 1.31
CA PRO A 24 -7.16 2.61 0.15
C PRO A 24 -6.93 4.12 0.12
N VAL A 25 -6.50 4.65 -1.02
CA VAL A 25 -6.19 6.09 -1.18
C VAL A 25 -7.43 6.95 -0.91
N GLU A 26 -8.62 6.43 -1.18
CA GLU A 26 -9.91 7.08 -0.90
C GLU A 26 -10.14 7.37 0.60
N LYS A 27 -9.43 6.67 1.49
CA LYS A 27 -9.48 6.90 2.94
C LYS A 27 -8.41 7.86 3.44
N LEU A 28 -7.46 8.25 2.59
CA LEU A 28 -6.38 9.16 2.96
C LEU A 28 -6.82 10.60 2.73
N ILE A 29 -6.45 11.48 3.68
CA ILE A 29 -6.65 12.92 3.56
C ILE A 29 -5.27 13.55 3.49
N LEU A 30 -4.98 14.25 2.39
CA LEU A 30 -3.81 15.08 2.28
C LEU A 30 -4.12 16.47 2.85
N ARG A 31 -3.37 16.92 3.86
CA ARG A 31 -3.43 18.28 4.38
C ARG A 31 -2.04 18.88 4.38
N GLU A 32 -1.85 19.90 3.55
CA GLU A 32 -0.55 20.55 3.37
C GLU A 32 0.51 19.51 2.98
N ASP A 33 1.42 19.17 3.89
CA ASP A 33 2.48 18.18 3.71
C ASP A 33 2.26 16.90 4.55
N GLU A 34 1.07 16.73 5.14
CA GLU A 34 0.71 15.59 5.98
C GLU A 34 -0.31 14.66 5.30
N VAL A 35 -0.09 13.34 5.46
CA VAL A 35 -1.04 12.28 5.10
C VAL A 35 -1.77 11.84 6.36
N ILE A 36 -3.10 12.00 6.39
CA ILE A 36 -3.93 11.69 7.55
C ILE A 36 -4.87 10.54 7.20
N VAL A 37 -4.93 9.54 8.08
CA VAL A 37 -5.88 8.42 8.01
C VAL A 37 -6.92 8.58 9.12
N PRO A 38 -8.08 9.21 8.86
CA PRO A 38 -9.05 9.50 9.91
C PRO A 38 -9.63 8.23 10.52
N GLY A 39 -9.73 8.22 11.86
CA GLY A 39 -10.34 7.11 12.60
C GLY A 39 -9.45 5.87 12.75
N VAL A 40 -8.15 5.99 12.44
CA VAL A 40 -7.17 4.92 12.62
C VAL A 40 -6.08 5.40 13.57
N THR A 41 -5.69 4.54 14.52
CA THR A 41 -4.56 4.77 15.44
C THR A 41 -3.32 4.01 14.97
N GLU A 42 -2.15 4.42 15.41
CA GLU A 42 -0.89 3.70 15.13
C GLU A 42 -0.96 2.23 15.54
N GLU A 43 -1.40 1.93 16.77
CA GLU A 43 -1.60 0.56 17.26
C GLU A 43 -2.54 -0.27 16.38
N ARG A 44 -3.54 0.38 15.77
CA ARG A 44 -4.45 -0.27 14.83
C ARG A 44 -3.76 -0.62 13.51
N LEU A 45 -2.88 0.25 13.02
CA LEU A 45 -2.09 0.00 11.82
C LEU A 45 -1.07 -1.11 12.05
N GLU A 46 -0.41 -1.15 13.20
CA GLU A 46 0.54 -2.22 13.56
C GLU A 46 -0.14 -3.60 13.67
N SER A 47 -1.43 -3.61 14.02
CA SER A 47 -2.22 -4.84 14.12
C SER A 47 -2.86 -5.27 12.79
N MET A 48 -2.76 -4.46 11.74
CA MET A 48 -3.29 -4.82 10.43
C MET A 48 -2.39 -5.88 9.77
N PRO A 49 -2.97 -6.71 8.89
CA PRO A 49 -2.18 -7.69 8.15
C PRO A 49 -1.09 -6.96 7.36
N GLU A 50 0.15 -7.44 7.54
CA GLU A 50 1.28 -6.99 6.74
C GLU A 50 0.96 -7.20 5.26
N PHE A 51 1.16 -6.15 4.48
CA PHE A 51 1.16 -6.19 3.04
C PHE A 51 2.22 -7.20 2.60
N LYS A 52 1.79 -8.23 1.87
CA LYS A 52 2.71 -9.20 1.29
C LYS A 52 2.91 -8.84 -0.16
N GLU A 53 4.15 -8.51 -0.55
CA GLU A 53 4.53 -8.38 -1.96
C GLU A 53 4.10 -9.59 -2.79
N ALA A 54 3.99 -10.79 -2.18
CA ALA A 54 3.50 -11.99 -2.84
C ALA A 54 2.02 -11.94 -3.30
N GLU A 55 1.22 -10.99 -2.79
CA GLU A 55 -0.17 -10.76 -3.22
C GLU A 55 -0.26 -9.79 -4.42
N VAL A 56 0.84 -9.15 -4.80
CA VAL A 56 0.90 -8.25 -5.96
C VAL A 56 1.89 -8.79 -7.01
N GLN A 57 1.51 -8.75 -8.28
CA GLN A 57 2.48 -8.89 -9.35
C GLN A 57 3.08 -7.52 -9.61
N ILE A 58 4.36 -7.35 -9.25
CA ILE A 58 5.14 -6.19 -9.68
C ILE A 58 5.32 -6.35 -11.20
N LEU A 59 4.71 -5.43 -11.96
CA LEU A 59 4.87 -5.42 -13.41
C LEU A 59 6.23 -4.84 -13.75
N ASP A 60 6.98 -5.55 -14.60
CA ASP A 60 8.25 -5.06 -15.11
C ASP A 60 8.05 -3.73 -15.85
N PRO A 61 8.87 -2.71 -15.58
CA PRO A 61 8.80 -1.44 -16.30
C PRO A 61 9.06 -1.68 -17.79
N GLY A 62 8.02 -1.51 -18.61
CA GLY A 62 8.04 -1.75 -20.06
C GLY A 62 7.08 -2.84 -20.56
N MET A 63 6.47 -3.62 -19.67
CA MET A 63 5.46 -4.62 -20.03
C MET A 63 4.07 -3.96 -20.17
N ARG A 64 3.34 -4.28 -21.26
CA ARG A 64 1.96 -3.82 -21.42
C ARG A 64 1.02 -4.72 -20.61
N LEU A 65 0.07 -4.11 -19.93
CA LEU A 65 -0.94 -4.80 -19.11
C LEU A 65 -1.62 -5.96 -19.86
N ALA A 66 -1.92 -5.80 -21.15
CA ALA A 66 -2.55 -6.82 -21.99
C ALA A 66 -1.73 -8.12 -22.10
N GLU A 67 -0.40 -8.03 -22.17
CA GLU A 67 0.49 -9.20 -22.23
C GLU A 67 0.53 -9.94 -20.89
N SER A 68 0.46 -9.23 -19.76
CA SER A 68 0.51 -9.82 -18.42
C SER A 68 -0.75 -10.60 -18.02
N ILE A 69 -1.90 -10.26 -18.61
CA ILE A 69 -3.19 -10.93 -18.35
C ILE A 69 -3.62 -11.88 -19.46
N GLY A 70 -2.76 -12.13 -20.46
CA GLY A 70 -3.00 -13.10 -21.54
C GLY A 70 -4.12 -12.70 -22.51
N LEU A 71 -4.34 -11.40 -22.70
CA LEU A 71 -5.26 -10.88 -23.73
C LEU A 71 -4.47 -10.54 -24.99
N ASP A 72 -4.04 -11.56 -25.73
CA ASP A 72 -3.61 -11.43 -27.13
C ASP A 72 -4.80 -11.67 -28.08
#